data_AF-A0A9D1M6E2-F1
#
_entry.id   AF-A0A9D1M6E2-F1
#
_cell.length_a   1.000
_cell.length_b   1.000
_cell.length_c   1.000
_cell.angle_alpha   90.00
_cell.angle_beta   90.00
_cell.angle_gamma   90.00
#
_symmetry.space_group_name_H-M   'P 1'
#
loop_
_entity.id
_entity.type
_entity.pdbx_description
1 polymer ?
#
loop_
_entity_poly.entity_id
_entity_poly.type
_entity_poly.pdbx_seq_one_letter_code
_entity_poly.pdbx_strand_id
1 'polypeptide(L)'
;MRTGCFITFAICLVFAIPAKAQDTVPPPQTVQEGIIARMAYIDGEKMPCFQLPAITIYSKKEFKNEKERQGYNRMVQDVRKTLPLAKLVHRALIETYEYIETLPTEEERIAHLRRMEKELFKEYKPVLKKLNYRQGKLLIRLIDRECNQSSYNLVKAFLGSFRAGFWQAFGSLFGVSLKAEWDPEGKDAELEIICDLIEHGFI
;
A
#
# COMPACT_ATOMS: atom_id res chain seq x y z
N MET A 1 54.25 -40.69 -46.77
CA MET A 1 55.07 -40.63 -45.55
C MET A 1 55.37 -39.16 -45.22
N ARG A 2 54.55 -38.60 -44.31
CA ARG A 2 54.87 -37.63 -43.24
C ARG A 2 55.60 -36.31 -43.60
N THR A 3 54.92 -35.42 -44.31
CA THR A 3 55.04 -33.96 -44.08
C THR A 3 54.22 -33.60 -42.84
N GLY A 4 54.85 -33.64 -41.67
CA GLY A 4 54.18 -33.35 -40.40
C GLY A 4 55.17 -33.43 -39.25
N CYS A 5 55.95 -32.37 -39.03
CA CYS A 5 56.73 -32.21 -37.80
C CYS A 5 57.33 -30.81 -37.52
N PHE A 6 57.12 -29.79 -38.38
CA PHE A 6 57.73 -28.47 -38.15
C PHE A 6 56.74 -27.33 -37.83
N ILE A 7 55.43 -27.60 -37.80
CA ILE A 7 54.41 -26.58 -37.52
C ILE A 7 53.97 -26.59 -36.04
N THR A 8 54.40 -27.58 -35.26
CA THR A 8 53.98 -27.75 -33.85
C THR A 8 54.87 -27.07 -32.82
N PHE A 9 56.03 -26.53 -33.19
CA PHE A 9 56.96 -25.89 -32.23
C PHE A 9 56.98 -24.36 -32.28
N ALA A 10 56.37 -23.73 -33.29
CA ALA A 10 56.32 -22.27 -33.44
C ALA A 10 55.04 -21.62 -32.85
N ILE A 11 54.06 -22.42 -32.41
CA ILE A 11 52.77 -21.92 -31.88
C ILE A 11 52.80 -21.74 -30.35
N CYS A 12 53.79 -22.31 -29.65
CA CYS A 12 53.89 -22.19 -28.19
C CYS A 12 54.65 -20.95 -27.68
N LEU A 13 55.24 -20.13 -28.56
CA LEU A 13 56.02 -18.95 -28.15
C LEU A 13 55.29 -17.61 -28.34
N VAL A 14 54.05 -17.64 -28.86
CA VAL A 14 53.18 -16.45 -28.99
C VAL A 14 52.16 -16.35 -27.83
N PHE A 15 52.14 -17.33 -26.92
CA PHE A 15 51.28 -17.32 -25.72
C PHE A 15 52.00 -16.83 -24.44
N ALA A 16 53.07 -16.05 -24.57
CA ALA A 16 53.61 -15.27 -23.46
C ALA A 16 52.80 -13.96 -23.31
N ILE A 17 51.50 -14.08 -23.04
CA ILE A 17 50.69 -12.96 -22.56
C ILE A 17 51.14 -12.73 -21.12
N PRO A 18 51.63 -11.52 -20.74
CA PRO A 18 51.83 -11.22 -19.33
C PRO A 18 50.47 -11.37 -18.66
N ALA A 19 50.36 -12.33 -17.73
CA ALA A 19 49.19 -12.46 -16.89
C ALA A 19 49.05 -11.15 -16.12
N LYS A 20 48.23 -10.24 -16.65
CA LYS A 20 47.62 -9.19 -15.85
C LYS A 20 46.87 -9.93 -14.76
N ALA A 21 47.42 -9.88 -13.55
CA ALA A 21 46.71 -10.31 -12.36
C ALA A 21 45.29 -9.76 -12.47
N GLN A 22 44.29 -10.60 -12.22
CA GLN A 22 42.93 -10.13 -12.12
C GLN A 22 42.95 -8.98 -11.11
N ASP A 23 42.67 -7.77 -11.59
CA ASP A 23 42.27 -6.71 -10.69
C ASP A 23 41.10 -7.31 -9.91
N THR A 24 41.34 -7.63 -8.64
CA THR A 24 40.29 -8.07 -7.75
C THR A 24 39.31 -6.92 -7.77
N VAL A 25 38.20 -7.08 -8.50
CA VAL A 25 37.05 -6.20 -8.34
C VAL A 25 36.80 -6.24 -6.84
N PRO A 26 37.03 -5.13 -6.10
CA PRO A 26 36.73 -5.16 -4.68
C PRO A 26 35.27 -5.61 -4.59
N PRO A 27 34.94 -6.56 -3.68
CA PRO A 27 33.55 -6.95 -3.49
C PRO A 27 32.74 -5.65 -3.42
N PRO A 28 31.61 -5.53 -4.14
CA PRO A 28 30.86 -4.28 -4.19
C PRO A 28 30.78 -3.81 -2.75
N GLN A 29 31.34 -2.63 -2.47
CA GLN A 29 31.30 -2.06 -1.14
C GLN A 29 29.81 -2.04 -0.84
N THR A 30 29.37 -2.99 -0.03
CA THR A 30 28.04 -2.97 0.51
C THR A 30 28.14 -1.71 1.33
N VAL A 31 27.58 -0.61 0.83
CA VAL A 31 27.25 0.50 1.68
C VAL A 31 26.38 -0.19 2.71
N GLN A 32 26.98 -0.51 3.86
CA GLN A 32 26.20 -0.79 5.03
C GLN A 32 25.52 0.56 5.24
N GLU A 33 24.33 0.72 4.64
CA GLU A 33 23.44 1.80 4.98
C GLU A 33 23.19 1.59 6.47
N GLY A 34 24.02 2.23 7.28
CA GLY A 34 23.95 2.13 8.72
C GLY A 34 22.58 2.64 9.10
N ILE A 35 21.83 1.82 9.84
CA ILE A 35 20.53 2.23 10.33
C ILE A 35 20.77 3.39 11.31
N ILE A 36 20.28 4.59 10.97
CA ILE A 36 20.37 5.76 11.84
C ILE A 36 19.45 5.51 13.05
N ALA A 37 20.05 5.19 14.19
CA ALA A 37 19.34 4.92 15.44
C ALA A 37 19.47 6.10 16.40
N ARG A 38 18.44 6.33 17.24
CA ARG A 38 18.60 7.25 18.37
C ARG A 38 19.60 6.65 19.35
N MET A 39 20.43 7.49 19.95
CA MET A 39 21.45 7.07 20.90
C MET A 39 20.93 7.20 22.32
N ALA A 40 21.08 6.15 23.14
CA ALA A 40 20.85 6.24 24.58
C ALA A 40 22.09 5.81 25.35
N TYR A 41 22.19 6.31 26.58
CA TYR A 41 23.21 5.90 27.54
C TYR A 41 22.56 4.92 28.52
N ILE A 42 22.99 3.66 28.48
CA ILE A 42 22.60 2.62 29.44
C ILE A 42 23.87 2.30 30.22
N ASP A 43 23.87 2.52 31.53
CA ASP A 43 25.03 2.31 32.41
C ASP A 43 26.32 3.03 31.96
N GLY A 44 26.20 4.20 31.33
CA GLY A 44 27.33 4.97 30.81
C GLY A 44 27.86 4.50 29.45
N GLU A 45 27.34 3.39 28.93
CA GLU A 45 27.67 2.89 27.59
C GLU A 45 26.73 3.45 26.52
N LYS A 46 27.31 3.73 25.36
CA LYS A 46 26.62 4.31 24.20
C LYS A 46 25.97 3.20 23.39
N MET A 47 24.65 3.06 23.47
CA MET A 47 23.91 2.03 22.75
C MET A 47 22.91 2.64 21.75
N PRO A 48 22.76 2.05 20.55
CA PRO A 48 21.68 2.42 19.64
C PRO A 48 20.34 1.92 20.20
N CYS A 49 19.35 2.80 20.23
CA CYS A 49 17.98 2.49 20.61
C CYS A 49 17.07 2.49 19.38
N PHE A 50 16.35 1.39 19.25
CA PHE A 50 15.30 1.21 18.25
C PHE A 50 13.95 1.21 18.95
N GLN A 51 13.07 2.13 18.55
CA GLN A 51 11.67 2.02 18.91
C GLN A 51 11.03 1.07 17.92
N LEU A 52 10.73 -0.15 18.38
CA LEU A 52 9.98 -1.10 17.58
C LEU A 52 8.52 -0.65 17.52
N PRO A 53 7.86 -0.74 16.36
CA PRO A 53 6.42 -0.55 16.30
C PRO A 53 5.73 -1.60 17.19
N ALA A 54 4.63 -1.23 17.83
CA ALA A 54 3.80 -2.18 18.54
C ALA A 54 3.27 -3.23 17.56
N ILE A 55 3.38 -4.51 17.91
CA ILE A 55 2.91 -5.62 17.08
C ILE A 55 1.72 -6.25 17.78
N THR A 56 0.57 -6.26 17.11
CA THR A 56 -0.61 -6.97 17.59
C THR A 56 -0.50 -8.45 17.21
N ILE A 57 -0.54 -9.34 18.21
CA ILE A 57 -0.47 -10.78 17.99
C ILE A 57 -1.89 -11.35 17.96
N TYR A 58 -2.24 -11.95 16.82
CA TYR A 58 -3.52 -12.63 16.64
C TYR A 58 -3.37 -14.14 16.81
N SER A 59 -4.32 -14.77 17.52
CA SER A 59 -4.39 -16.24 17.59
C SER A 59 -4.68 -16.83 16.20
N LYS A 60 -4.10 -17.99 15.90
CA LYS A 60 -4.40 -18.72 14.66
C LYS A 60 -5.91 -18.99 14.57
N LYS A 61 -6.52 -18.56 13.47
CA LYS A 61 -7.95 -18.77 13.24
C LYS A 61 -8.24 -20.25 12.97
N GLU A 62 -9.10 -20.84 13.79
CA GLU A 62 -9.66 -22.16 13.58
C GLU A 62 -11.04 -22.04 12.92
N PHE A 63 -11.28 -22.83 11.88
CA PHE A 63 -12.55 -22.85 11.17
C PHE A 63 -13.37 -24.05 11.63
N LYS A 64 -14.66 -23.85 11.93
CA LYS A 64 -15.56 -24.93 12.30
C LYS A 64 -15.82 -25.86 11.11
N ASN A 65 -15.95 -25.27 9.91
CA ASN A 65 -16.34 -25.98 8.69
C ASN A 65 -15.67 -25.39 7.44
N GLU A 66 -15.64 -26.16 6.36
CA GLU A 66 -15.10 -25.72 5.05
C GLU A 66 -15.80 -24.47 4.50
N LYS A 67 -17.11 -24.36 4.72
CA LYS A 67 -17.91 -23.19 4.29
C LYS A 67 -17.43 -21.90 4.95
N GLU A 68 -17.03 -21.97 6.22
CA GLU A 68 -16.50 -20.82 6.97
C GLU A 68 -15.14 -20.41 6.42
N ARG A 69 -14.25 -21.39 6.20
CA ARG A 69 -12.93 -21.16 5.56
C ARG A 69 -13.06 -20.50 4.19
N GLN A 70 -13.99 -20.96 3.37
CA GLN A 70 -14.25 -20.34 2.06
C GLN A 70 -14.84 -18.93 2.16
N GLY A 71 -15.64 -18.65 3.20
CA GLY A 71 -16.15 -17.31 3.48
C GLY A 71 -15.02 -16.35 3.84
N TYR A 72 -14.15 -16.77 4.76
CA TYR A 72 -12.95 -16.05 5.16
C TYR A 72 -12.00 -15.77 3.98
N ASN A 73 -11.67 -16.80 3.19
CA ASN A 73 -10.79 -16.62 2.03
C ASN A 73 -11.37 -15.62 1.00
N ARG A 74 -12.68 -15.64 0.79
CA ARG A 74 -13.37 -14.67 -0.06
C ARG A 74 -13.29 -13.25 0.50
N MET A 75 -13.37 -13.10 1.82
CA MET A 75 -13.22 -11.81 2.48
C MET A 75 -11.78 -11.29 2.36
N VAL A 76 -10.77 -12.12 2.63
CA VAL A 76 -9.35 -11.77 2.44
C VAL A 76 -9.08 -11.31 1.00
N GLN A 77 -9.60 -12.03 0.00
CA GLN A 77 -9.47 -11.64 -1.40
C GLN A 77 -10.11 -10.29 -1.72
N ASP A 78 -11.26 -9.99 -1.12
CA ASP A 78 -11.94 -8.70 -1.32
C ASP A 78 -11.19 -7.56 -0.62
N VAL A 79 -10.67 -7.78 0.60
CA VAL A 79 -9.84 -6.80 1.31
C VAL A 79 -8.57 -6.51 0.50
N ARG A 80 -7.87 -7.52 0.00
CA ARG A 80 -6.68 -7.33 -0.87
C ARG A 80 -6.94 -6.47 -2.09
N LYS A 81 -8.16 -6.54 -2.65
CA LYS A 81 -8.54 -5.72 -3.81
C LYS A 81 -8.94 -4.29 -3.44
N THR A 82 -9.58 -4.12 -2.28
CA THR A 82 -10.22 -2.85 -1.90
C THR A 82 -9.36 -1.99 -0.98
N LEU A 83 -8.50 -2.59 -0.16
CA LEU A 83 -7.61 -1.87 0.76
C LEU A 83 -6.65 -0.91 0.04
N PRO A 84 -5.98 -1.27 -1.07
CA PRO A 84 -5.12 -0.32 -1.79
C PRO A 84 -5.91 0.90 -2.33
N LEU A 85 -7.15 0.67 -2.75
CA LEU A 85 -8.04 1.75 -3.22
C LEU A 85 -8.44 2.69 -2.08
N ALA A 86 -8.75 2.14 -0.91
CA ALA A 86 -9.07 2.94 0.28
C ALA A 86 -7.89 3.82 0.71
N LYS A 87 -6.68 3.25 0.75
CA LYS A 87 -5.44 3.99 1.06
C LYS A 87 -5.12 5.08 0.05
N LEU A 88 -5.37 4.83 -1.24
CA LEU A 88 -5.21 5.83 -2.28
C LEU A 88 -6.16 7.00 -2.07
N VAL A 89 -7.44 6.71 -1.78
CA VAL A 89 -8.44 7.75 -1.47
C VAL A 89 -8.01 8.53 -0.23
N HIS A 90 -7.60 7.86 0.84
CA HIS A 90 -7.09 8.50 2.06
C HIS A 90 -5.92 9.45 1.78
N ARG A 91 -4.94 9.01 1.00
CA ARG A 91 -3.79 9.84 0.62
C ARG A 91 -4.20 11.06 -0.21
N ALA A 92 -5.05 10.85 -1.23
CA ALA A 92 -5.55 11.95 -2.06
C ALA A 92 -6.32 12.99 -1.23
N LEU A 93 -7.02 12.55 -0.17
CA LEU A 93 -7.71 13.44 0.75
C LEU A 93 -6.74 14.29 1.56
N ILE A 94 -5.69 13.69 2.13
CA ILE A 94 -4.64 14.41 2.87
C ILE A 94 -3.97 15.46 1.96
N GLU A 95 -3.52 15.04 0.78
CA GLU A 95 -2.87 15.93 -0.20
C GLU A 95 -3.78 17.09 -0.59
N THR A 96 -5.08 16.83 -0.75
CA THR A 96 -6.07 17.86 -1.08
C THR A 96 -6.29 18.82 0.10
N TYR A 97 -6.35 18.32 1.34
CA TYR A 97 -6.45 19.16 2.53
C TYR A 97 -5.24 20.09 2.67
N GLU A 98 -4.03 19.54 2.56
CA GLU A 98 -2.77 20.30 2.62
C GLU A 98 -2.71 21.39 1.54
N TYR A 99 -3.14 21.07 0.31
CA TYR A 99 -3.15 22.05 -0.78
C TYR A 99 -4.20 23.15 -0.58
N ILE A 100 -5.41 22.80 -0.14
CA ILE A 100 -6.49 23.77 0.11
C ILE A 100 -6.10 24.78 1.19
N GLU A 101 -5.34 24.36 2.20
CA GLU A 101 -4.83 25.26 3.24
C GLU A 101 -3.94 26.38 2.67
N THR A 102 -3.24 26.13 1.57
CA THR A 102 -2.39 27.14 0.91
C THR A 102 -3.17 28.19 0.10
N LEU A 103 -4.43 27.93 -0.23
CA LEU A 103 -5.23 28.83 -1.08
C LEU A 103 -5.84 29.97 -0.25
N PRO A 104 -5.73 31.24 -0.68
CA PRO A 104 -6.16 32.39 0.12
C PRO A 104 -7.68 32.59 0.15
N THR A 105 -8.42 32.20 -0.89
CA THR A 105 -9.86 32.48 -1.01
C THR A 105 -10.73 31.23 -1.02
N GLU A 106 -11.92 31.32 -0.45
CA GLU A 106 -12.89 30.22 -0.42
C GLU A 106 -13.35 29.80 -1.82
N GLU A 107 -13.45 30.75 -2.75
CA GLU A 107 -13.82 30.46 -4.14
C GLU A 107 -12.78 29.61 -4.87
N GLU A 108 -11.49 29.90 -4.68
CA GLU A 108 -10.39 29.11 -5.25
C GLU A 108 -10.34 27.70 -4.64
N ARG A 109 -10.61 27.56 -3.34
CA ARG A 109 -10.73 26.26 -2.65
C ARG A 109 -11.82 25.42 -3.28
N ILE A 110 -13.02 25.98 -3.44
CA ILE A 110 -14.16 25.30 -4.05
C ILE A 110 -13.88 24.96 -5.53
N ALA A 111 -13.24 25.86 -6.28
CA ALA A 111 -12.91 25.63 -7.69
C ALA A 111 -11.89 24.49 -7.85
N HIS A 112 -10.87 24.44 -6.98
CA HIS A 112 -9.89 23.36 -6.97
C HIS A 112 -10.54 22.02 -6.61
N LEU A 113 -11.36 21.99 -5.55
CA LEU A 113 -12.12 20.80 -5.15
C LEU A 113 -12.96 20.22 -6.29
N ARG A 114 -13.71 21.07 -7.01
CA ARG A 114 -14.54 20.64 -8.15
C ARG A 114 -13.72 20.07 -9.31
N ARG A 115 -12.52 20.62 -9.55
CA ARG A 115 -11.62 20.14 -10.60
C ARG A 115 -11.07 18.76 -10.23
N MET A 116 -10.52 18.65 -9.02
CA MET A 116 -10.01 17.40 -8.48
C MET A 116 -11.07 16.30 -8.46
N GLU A 117 -12.28 16.62 -8.02
CA GLU A 117 -13.42 15.70 -8.02
C GLU A 117 -13.68 15.15 -9.44
N LYS A 118 -13.76 16.03 -10.44
CA LYS A 118 -14.05 15.64 -11.82
C LYS A 118 -12.96 14.74 -12.40
N GLU A 119 -11.71 15.04 -12.12
CA GLU A 119 -10.55 14.27 -12.58
C GLU A 119 -10.48 12.91 -11.89
N LEU A 120 -10.60 12.88 -10.56
CA LEU A 120 -10.62 11.67 -9.75
C LEU A 120 -11.79 10.77 -10.16
N PHE A 121 -13.00 11.31 -10.29
CA PHE A 121 -14.15 10.50 -10.68
C PHE A 121 -14.02 9.98 -12.11
N LYS A 122 -13.42 10.75 -13.04
CA LYS A 122 -13.16 10.28 -14.40
C LYS A 122 -12.19 9.10 -14.42
N GLU A 123 -11.15 9.16 -13.61
CA GLU A 123 -10.12 8.11 -13.52
C GLU A 123 -10.63 6.86 -12.81
N TYR A 124 -11.29 7.02 -11.66
CA TYR A 124 -11.63 5.90 -10.77
C TYR A 124 -13.04 5.32 -11.01
N LYS A 125 -13.96 6.02 -11.68
CA LYS A 125 -15.28 5.47 -12.05
C LYS A 125 -15.21 4.13 -12.80
N PRO A 126 -14.32 3.89 -13.80
CA PRO A 126 -14.20 2.58 -14.43
C PRO A 126 -13.71 1.50 -13.47
N VAL A 127 -12.86 1.85 -12.49
CA VAL A 127 -12.39 0.92 -11.45
C VAL A 127 -13.55 0.55 -10.50
N LEU A 128 -14.28 1.56 -10.02
CA LEU A 128 -15.45 1.37 -9.16
C LEU A 128 -16.54 0.53 -9.83
N LYS A 129 -16.74 0.69 -11.14
CA LYS A 129 -17.69 -0.14 -11.92
C LYS A 129 -17.30 -1.61 -12.03
N LYS A 130 -16.02 -1.96 -11.87
CA LYS A 130 -15.55 -3.35 -11.87
C LYS A 130 -15.74 -4.05 -10.52
N LEU A 131 -16.00 -3.28 -9.46
CA LEU A 131 -16.22 -3.84 -8.14
C LEU A 131 -17.62 -4.44 -8.05
N ASN A 132 -17.70 -5.63 -7.46
CA ASN A 132 -18.99 -6.21 -7.10
C ASN A 132 -19.61 -5.45 -5.93
N TYR A 133 -20.93 -5.58 -5.77
CA TYR A 133 -21.69 -4.94 -4.68
C TYR A 133 -21.02 -5.08 -3.30
N ARG A 134 -20.61 -6.31 -2.95
CA ARG A 134 -19.91 -6.61 -1.69
C ARG A 134 -18.57 -5.88 -1.55
N GLN A 135 -17.82 -5.78 -2.63
CA GLN A 135 -16.51 -5.10 -2.66
C GLN A 135 -16.68 -3.59 -2.56
N GLY A 136 -17.67 -3.01 -3.22
CA GLY A 136 -17.96 -1.57 -3.05
C GLY A 136 -18.43 -1.23 -1.63
N LYS A 137 -19.26 -2.09 -1.03
CA LYS A 137 -19.61 -1.98 0.40
C LYS A 137 -18.37 -2.00 1.29
N LEU A 138 -17.47 -2.96 1.06
CA LEU A 138 -16.23 -3.09 1.82
C LEU A 138 -15.32 -1.88 1.62
N LEU A 139 -15.16 -1.40 0.39
CA LEU A 139 -14.34 -0.22 0.07
C LEU A 139 -14.78 1.01 0.88
N ILE A 140 -16.09 1.26 1.00
CA ILE A 140 -16.62 2.36 1.81
C ILE A 140 -16.17 2.22 3.27
N ARG A 141 -16.32 1.02 3.85
CA ARG A 141 -15.93 0.77 5.25
C ARG A 141 -14.42 0.92 5.47
N LEU A 142 -13.61 0.50 4.50
CA LEU A 142 -12.17 0.69 4.57
C LEU A 142 -11.78 2.16 4.45
N ILE A 143 -12.51 2.97 3.66
CA ILE A 143 -12.29 4.43 3.65
C ILE A 143 -12.63 5.02 5.02
N ASP A 144 -13.70 4.56 5.68
CA ASP A 144 -14.04 4.97 7.05
C ASP A 144 -12.91 4.63 8.03
N ARG A 145 -12.32 3.43 7.91
CA ARG A 145 -11.15 2.97 8.69
C ARG A 145 -9.96 3.90 8.52
N GLU A 146 -9.54 4.16 7.28
CA GLU A 146 -8.34 4.96 7.00
C GLU A 146 -8.51 6.44 7.42
N CYS A 147 -9.73 6.99 7.26
CA CYS A 147 -9.97 8.40 7.57
C CYS A 147 -10.38 8.65 9.03
N ASN A 148 -10.61 7.59 9.83
CA ASN A 148 -11.14 7.64 11.19
C ASN A 148 -12.36 8.56 11.36
N GLN A 149 -13.15 8.67 10.29
CA GLN A 149 -14.35 9.49 10.17
C GLN A 149 -15.30 8.78 9.22
N SER A 150 -16.60 8.91 9.45
CA SER A 150 -17.59 8.40 8.50
C SER A 150 -17.34 9.01 7.11
N SER A 151 -17.26 8.15 6.10
CA SER A 151 -17.18 8.49 4.67
C SER A 151 -18.32 9.39 4.26
N TYR A 152 -19.48 9.32 4.93
CA TYR A 152 -20.54 10.30 4.76
C TYR A 152 -20.13 11.71 5.17
N ASN A 153 -19.44 11.89 6.29
CA ASN A 153 -18.94 13.19 6.72
C ASN A 153 -17.79 13.66 5.82
N LEU A 154 -16.92 12.75 5.40
CA LEU A 154 -15.86 13.02 4.46
C LEU A 154 -16.44 13.50 3.11
N VAL A 155 -17.27 12.68 2.46
CA VAL A 155 -17.99 13.03 1.23
C VAL A 155 -18.78 14.34 1.42
N LYS A 156 -19.45 14.55 2.55
CA LYS A 156 -20.19 15.79 2.82
C LYS A 156 -19.28 17.02 2.92
N ALA A 157 -18.10 16.90 3.53
CA ALA A 157 -17.13 17.99 3.64
C ALA A 157 -16.55 18.38 2.27
N PHE A 158 -16.31 17.39 1.41
CA PHE A 158 -15.74 17.61 0.07
C PHE A 158 -16.80 17.99 -0.99
N LEU A 159 -18.00 17.42 -0.91
CA LEU A 159 -18.99 17.42 -2.00
C LEU A 159 -20.20 18.32 -1.71
N GLY A 160 -20.05 19.34 -0.85
CA GLY A 160 -21.11 20.26 -0.38
C GLY A 160 -22.37 20.33 -1.25
N SER A 161 -22.27 20.85 -2.49
CA SER A 161 -23.40 21.02 -3.43
C SER A 161 -23.70 19.84 -4.37
N PHE A 162 -22.85 18.80 -4.43
CA PHE A 162 -22.98 17.61 -5.29
C PHE A 162 -23.68 16.42 -4.59
N ARG A 163 -24.04 16.61 -3.32
CA ARG A 163 -24.66 15.66 -2.39
C ARG A 163 -25.67 14.70 -3.05
N ALA A 164 -26.66 15.20 -3.79
CA ALA A 164 -27.73 14.35 -4.31
C ALA A 164 -27.26 13.35 -5.39
N GLY A 165 -26.41 13.77 -6.33
CA GLY A 165 -25.97 12.93 -7.45
C GLY A 165 -25.00 11.85 -7.02
N PHE A 166 -24.05 12.18 -6.15
CA PHE A 166 -23.12 11.21 -5.58
C PHE A 166 -23.84 10.17 -4.73
N TRP A 167 -24.74 10.61 -3.83
CA TRP A 167 -25.50 9.70 -2.97
C TRP A 167 -26.46 8.82 -3.76
N GLN A 168 -27.05 9.32 -4.85
CA GLN A 168 -27.87 8.51 -5.75
C GLN A 168 -27.04 7.49 -6.53
N ALA A 169 -25.83 7.87 -6.99
CA ALA A 169 -24.91 6.96 -7.66
C ALA A 169 -24.43 5.84 -6.71
N PHE A 170 -23.95 6.18 -5.51
CA PHE A 170 -23.49 5.19 -4.53
C PHE A 170 -24.63 4.37 -3.92
N GLY A 171 -25.79 5.00 -3.68
CA GLY A 171 -27.00 4.32 -3.21
C GLY A 171 -27.55 3.31 -4.22
N SER A 172 -27.55 3.65 -5.51
CA SER A 172 -27.96 2.72 -6.58
C SER A 172 -26.93 1.62 -6.88
N LEU A 173 -25.62 1.93 -6.79
CA LEU A 173 -24.55 0.96 -7.02
C LEU A 173 -24.39 -0.04 -5.87
N PHE A 174 -24.52 0.43 -4.62
CA PHE A 174 -24.07 -0.34 -3.45
C PHE A 174 -25.10 -0.45 -2.34
N GLY A 175 -26.29 0.17 -2.41
CA GLY A 175 -27.42 -0.08 -1.49
C GLY A 175 -27.07 -0.09 0.02
N VAL A 176 -26.03 0.63 0.42
CA VAL A 176 -25.46 0.60 1.78
C VAL A 176 -25.62 1.97 2.41
N SER A 177 -25.94 2.00 3.70
CA SER A 177 -25.90 3.22 4.49
C SER A 177 -24.46 3.64 4.73
N LEU A 178 -24.02 4.75 4.13
CA LEU A 178 -22.69 5.34 4.36
C LEU A 178 -22.56 6.06 5.71
N LYS A 179 -23.59 6.00 6.54
CA LYS A 179 -23.57 6.58 7.90
C LYS A 179 -23.08 5.58 8.96
N ALA A 180 -22.85 4.32 8.59
CA ALA A 180 -22.26 3.37 9.52
C ALA A 180 -20.82 3.78 9.80
N GLU A 181 -20.44 3.81 11.07
CA GLU A 181 -19.07 4.10 11.50
C GLU A 181 -18.28 2.80 11.59
N TRP A 182 -16.95 2.93 11.48
CA TRP A 182 -16.01 1.83 11.65
C TRP A 182 -15.96 1.40 13.12
N ASP A 183 -16.12 0.10 13.39
CA ASP A 183 -16.17 -0.46 14.74
C ASP A 183 -15.18 -1.63 14.89
N PRO A 184 -13.89 -1.34 15.17
CA PRO A 184 -12.82 -2.34 15.18
C PRO A 184 -12.94 -3.33 16.34
N GLU A 185 -13.70 -3.04 17.40
CA GLU A 185 -13.89 -3.94 18.54
C GLU A 185 -15.19 -4.77 18.44
N GLY A 186 -16.18 -4.29 17.69
CA GLY A 186 -17.45 -4.97 17.49
C GLY A 186 -17.60 -5.56 16.09
N LYS A 187 -18.34 -4.88 15.22
CA LYS A 187 -18.81 -5.43 13.95
C LYS A 187 -17.71 -5.58 12.89
N ASP A 188 -16.61 -4.83 13.02
CA ASP A 188 -15.49 -4.84 12.09
C ASP A 188 -14.24 -5.54 12.63
N ALA A 189 -14.29 -6.11 13.83
CA ALA A 189 -13.13 -6.77 14.44
C ALA A 189 -12.47 -7.82 13.55
N GLU A 190 -13.26 -8.66 12.87
CA GLU A 190 -12.71 -9.66 11.95
C GLU A 190 -12.05 -9.01 10.72
N LEU A 191 -12.59 -7.90 10.23
CA LEU A 191 -12.03 -7.15 9.11
C LEU A 191 -10.75 -6.41 9.51
N GLU A 192 -10.70 -5.82 10.72
CA GLU A 192 -9.52 -5.14 11.25
C GLU A 192 -8.34 -6.13 11.32
N ILE A 193 -8.56 -7.30 11.91
CA ILE A 193 -7.55 -8.38 11.98
C ILE A 193 -7.04 -8.73 10.58
N ILE A 194 -7.93 -8.87 9.60
CA ILE A 194 -7.54 -9.19 8.22
C ILE A 194 -6.75 -8.06 7.58
N CYS A 195 -7.14 -6.80 7.78
CA CYS A 195 -6.41 -5.65 7.26
C CYS A 195 -4.99 -5.62 7.82
N ASP A 196 -4.85 -5.75 9.14
CA ASP A 196 -3.55 -5.82 9.80
C ASP A 196 -2.69 -6.97 9.27
N LEU A 197 -3.23 -8.18 9.18
CA LEU A 197 -2.48 -9.34 8.68
C LEU A 197 -2.02 -9.15 7.22
N ILE A 198 -2.84 -8.50 6.38
CA ILE A 198 -2.47 -8.17 4.99
C ILE A 198 -1.38 -7.10 4.96
N GLU A 199 -1.50 -6.06 5.77
CA GLU A 199 -0.53 -4.96 5.84
C GLU A 199 0.85 -5.41 6.31
N HIS A 200 0.88 -6.37 7.24
CA HIS A 200 2.11 -6.99 7.74
C HIS A 200 2.61 -8.14 6.85
N GLY A 201 1.90 -8.48 5.76
CA GLY A 201 2.30 -9.51 4.81
C GLY A 201 2.18 -10.95 5.31
N PHE A 202 1.37 -11.19 6.36
CA PHE A 202 1.15 -12.54 6.90
C PHE A 202 0.20 -13.39 6.06
N ILE A 203 -0.78 -12.79 5.37
CA ILE A 203 -1.83 -13.53 4.64
C ILE A 203 -2.08 -13.08 3.22
#